data_AF-A0A3N0Z0G6-F1
#
_entry.id   AF-A0A3N0Z0G6-F1
#
_cell.length_a   1.000
_cell.length_b   1.000
_cell.length_c   1.000
_cell.angle_alpha   90.00
_cell.angle_beta   90.00
_cell.angle_gamma   90.00
#
_symmetry.space_group_name_H-M   'P 1'
#
loop_
_entity.id
_entity.type
_entity.pdbx_description
1 polymer ?
#
loop_
_entity_poly.entity_id
_entity_poly.type
_entity_poly.pdbx_seq_one_letter_code
_entity_poly.pdbx_strand_id
1 'polypeptide(L)'
;MGKRKDLSEFDEGQIVMARRLGQSISKTAALVGCSLSAVIDARGERRLGRVVRSNRRATVAQIAQEVNAGSDWMVSEYTVHRSLLRMGLNSHRPVRVPILTLSTDERANSEHQNWTDALD
;
A
#
# COMPACT_ATOMS: atom_id res chain seq x y z
N MET A 1 16.91 -15.64 18.34
CA MET A 1 16.23 -14.69 17.44
C MET A 1 16.14 -13.35 18.14
N GLY A 2 17.00 -12.39 17.79
CA GLY A 2 17.01 -11.07 18.42
C GLY A 2 15.70 -10.32 18.13
N LYS A 3 15.07 -9.77 19.17
CA LYS A 3 13.93 -8.87 18.99
C LYS A 3 14.41 -7.67 18.16
N ARG A 4 13.78 -7.42 17.01
CA ARG A 4 14.00 -6.17 16.28
C ARG A 4 13.66 -5.04 17.24
N LYS A 5 14.58 -4.10 17.43
CA LYS A 5 14.21 -2.81 18.02
C LYS A 5 13.33 -2.13 16.98
N ASP A 6 12.10 -1.85 17.35
CA ASP A 6 11.24 -0.99 16.55
C ASP A 6 11.96 0.37 16.45
N LEU A 7 12.21 0.81 15.22
CA LEU A 7 12.80 2.12 14.96
C LEU A 7 11.82 3.19 15.45
N SER A 8 12.33 4.33 15.93
CA SER A 8 11.45 5.46 16.21
C SER A 8 10.91 6.04 14.91
N GLU A 9 9.74 6.68 14.95
CA GLU A 9 9.18 7.39 13.79
C GLU A 9 10.17 8.45 13.25
N PHE A 10 10.98 9.04 14.14
CA PHE A 10 12.05 9.95 13.75
C PHE A 10 13.16 9.23 12.96
N ASP A 11 13.62 8.07 13.42
CA ASP A 11 14.65 7.27 12.72
C ASP A 11 14.15 6.82 11.34
N GLU A 12 12.90 6.36 11.25
CA GLU A 12 12.26 6.04 9.97
C GLU A 12 12.15 7.27 9.05
N GLY A 13 11.86 8.43 9.64
CA GLY A 13 11.88 9.73 8.96
C GLY A 13 13.25 10.05 8.37
N GLN A 14 14.32 9.92 9.16
CA GLN A 14 15.71 10.13 8.73
C GLN A 14 16.09 9.18 7.60
N ILE A 15 15.75 7.90 7.74
CA ILE A 15 16.01 6.87 6.71
C ILE A 15 15.40 7.30 5.38
N VAL A 16 14.15 7.74 5.39
CA VAL A 16 13.50 8.09 4.14
C VAL A 16 14.06 9.38 3.56
N MET A 17 14.33 10.40 4.37
CA MET A 17 14.91 11.65 3.89
C MET A 17 16.27 11.40 3.22
N ALA A 18 17.15 10.62 3.85
CA ALA A 18 18.43 10.21 3.28
C ALA A 18 18.27 9.52 1.91
N ARG A 19 17.31 8.60 1.78
CA ARG A 19 17.03 7.91 0.51
C ARG A 19 16.44 8.82 -0.55
N ARG A 20 15.60 9.81 -0.17
CA ARG A 20 15.10 10.85 -1.09
C ARG A 20 16.23 11.73 -1.62
N LEU A 21 17.24 11.99 -0.79
CA LEU A 21 18.45 12.73 -1.16
C LEU A 21 19.47 11.89 -1.95
N GLY A 22 19.11 10.67 -2.37
CA GLY A 22 19.97 9.80 -3.16
C GLY A 22 21.12 9.14 -2.38
N GLN A 23 21.14 9.23 -1.05
CA GLN A 23 22.17 8.56 -0.25
C GLN A 23 22.03 7.04 -0.32
N SER A 24 23.14 6.30 -0.31
CA SER A 24 23.12 4.83 -0.34
C SER A 24 22.48 4.22 0.92
N ILE A 25 22.00 2.98 0.82
CA ILE A 25 21.39 2.23 1.93
C ILE A 25 22.40 2.11 3.10
N SER A 26 23.65 1.77 2.80
CA SER A 26 24.70 1.63 3.82
C SER A 26 25.02 2.95 4.52
N LYS A 27 25.09 4.06 3.77
CA LYS A 27 25.30 5.39 4.35
C LYS A 27 24.12 5.79 5.24
N THR A 28 22.90 5.47 4.81
CA THR A 28 21.68 5.74 5.58
C THR A 28 21.65 4.94 6.90
N ALA A 29 21.98 3.65 6.84
CA ALA A 29 22.05 2.77 8.00
C ALA A 29 23.08 3.26 9.02
N ALA A 30 24.26 3.69 8.55
CA ALA A 30 25.31 4.24 9.40
C ALA A 30 24.88 5.57 10.06
N LEU A 31 24.22 6.46 9.32
CA LEU A 31 23.74 7.75 9.84
C LEU A 31 22.69 7.59 10.96
N VAL A 32 21.80 6.62 10.82
CA VAL A 32 20.71 6.37 11.77
C VAL A 32 21.13 5.38 12.87
N GLY A 33 22.28 4.72 12.72
CA GLY A 33 22.75 3.71 13.68
C GLY A 33 21.92 2.43 13.67
N CYS A 34 21.38 2.03 12.51
CA CYS A 34 20.50 0.88 12.36
C CYS A 34 21.03 -0.14 11.33
N SER A 35 20.37 -1.30 11.23
CA SER A 35 20.77 -2.33 10.28
C SER A 35 20.30 -2.00 8.86
N LEU A 36 21.00 -2.54 7.84
CA LEU A 36 20.57 -2.44 6.44
C LEU A 36 19.15 -2.98 6.23
N SER A 37 18.80 -4.06 6.94
CA SER A 37 17.45 -4.64 6.92
C SER A 37 16.40 -3.65 7.41
N ALA A 38 16.67 -2.90 8.49
CA ALA A 38 15.75 -1.90 9.00
C ALA A 38 15.53 -0.74 8.02
N VAL A 39 16.58 -0.36 7.27
CA VAL A 39 16.49 0.63 6.18
C VAL A 39 15.60 0.15 5.02
N ILE A 40 15.76 -1.11 4.63
CA ILE A 40 14.96 -1.73 3.57
C ILE A 40 13.49 -1.83 4.00
N ASP A 41 13.26 -2.22 5.25
CA ASP A 41 11.92 -2.35 5.83
C ASP A 41 11.22 -0.99 5.92
N ALA A 42 11.86 0.04 6.47
CA ALA A 42 11.30 1.39 6.55
C ALA A 42 10.96 1.96 5.14
N ARG A 43 11.79 1.65 4.14
CA ARG A 43 11.50 1.99 2.74
C ARG A 43 10.28 1.22 2.21
N GLY A 44 10.21 -0.07 2.51
CA GLY A 44 9.11 -0.96 2.13
C GLY A 44 7.78 -0.52 2.75
N GLU A 45 7.76 -0.25 4.05
CA GLU A 45 6.60 0.22 4.81
C GLU A 45 6.11 1.58 4.31
N ARG A 46 7.02 2.51 3.99
CA ARG A 46 6.61 3.79 3.37
C ARG A 46 6.03 3.62 1.97
N ARG A 47 6.59 2.71 1.17
CA ARG A 47 6.05 2.39 -0.17
C ARG A 47 4.66 1.78 -0.03
N LEU A 48 4.50 0.81 0.86
CA LEU A 48 3.23 0.17 1.19
C LEU A 48 2.18 1.20 1.61
N GLY A 49 2.53 2.12 2.51
CA GLY A 49 1.62 3.20 2.92
C GLY A 49 1.21 4.13 1.79
N ARG A 50 2.06 4.36 0.78
CA ARG A 50 1.67 5.13 -0.43
C ARG A 50 0.65 4.37 -1.26
N VAL A 51 0.91 3.09 -1.54
CA VAL A 51 0.01 2.23 -2.33
C VAL A 51 -1.38 2.16 -1.70
N VAL A 52 -1.45 1.88 -0.39
CA VAL A 52 -2.73 1.78 0.32
C VAL A 52 -3.49 3.11 0.34
N ARG A 53 -2.80 4.25 0.54
CA ARG A 53 -3.46 5.56 0.51
C ARG A 53 -3.99 5.94 -0.87
N SER A 54 -3.27 5.58 -1.93
CA SER A 54 -3.66 5.84 -3.32
C SER A 54 -4.77 4.90 -3.81
N ASN A 55 -4.92 3.72 -3.21
CA ASN A 55 -5.88 2.71 -3.64
C ASN A 55 -6.68 2.15 -2.45
N ARG A 56 -7.62 2.97 -1.93
CA ARG A 56 -8.44 2.64 -0.73
C ARG A 56 -9.31 1.37 -0.86
N ARG A 57 -9.46 0.81 -2.07
CA ARG A 57 -10.27 -0.38 -2.36
C ARG A 57 -9.43 -1.61 -2.78
N ALA A 58 -8.11 -1.51 -2.80
CA ALA A 58 -7.24 -2.61 -3.24
C ALA A 58 -7.27 -3.80 -2.28
N THR A 59 -7.19 -5.00 -2.84
CA THR A 59 -6.95 -6.23 -2.07
C THR A 59 -5.47 -6.38 -1.71
N VAL A 60 -5.15 -7.19 -0.69
CA VAL A 60 -3.77 -7.42 -0.25
C VAL A 60 -2.89 -7.95 -1.39
N ALA A 61 -3.42 -8.83 -2.25
CA ALA A 61 -2.74 -9.31 -3.44
C ALA A 61 -2.41 -8.20 -4.44
N GLN A 62 -3.34 -7.28 -4.71
CA GLN A 62 -3.12 -6.13 -5.59
C GLN A 62 -2.06 -5.18 -5.00
N ILE A 63 -2.13 -4.93 -3.68
CA ILE A 63 -1.14 -4.13 -2.96
C ILE A 63 0.24 -4.79 -3.05
N ALA A 64 0.34 -6.11 -2.90
CA ALA A 64 1.61 -6.84 -3.00
C ALA A 64 2.21 -6.74 -4.41
N GLN A 65 1.41 -6.91 -5.46
CA GLN A 65 1.85 -6.73 -6.84
C GLN A 65 2.40 -5.31 -7.08
N GLU A 66 1.68 -4.29 -6.60
CA GLU A 66 2.07 -2.89 -6.80
C GLU A 66 3.31 -2.51 -5.96
N VAL A 67 3.46 -3.05 -4.76
CA VAL A 67 4.66 -2.87 -3.91
C VAL A 67 5.87 -3.60 -4.48
N ASN A 68 5.67 -4.70 -5.19
CA ASN A 68 6.74 -5.46 -5.83
C ASN A 68 7.15 -4.89 -7.20
N ALA A 69 6.24 -4.19 -7.90
CA ALA A 69 6.52 -3.60 -9.21
C ALA A 69 7.79 -2.73 -9.16
N GLY A 70 8.84 -3.05 -9.93
CA GLY A 70 10.09 -2.29 -9.94
C GLY A 70 10.86 -2.28 -8.61
N SER A 71 10.70 -3.32 -7.76
CA SER A 71 11.63 -3.59 -6.64
C SER A 71 12.52 -4.78 -6.96
N ASP A 72 13.78 -4.70 -6.52
CA ASP A 72 14.79 -5.75 -6.70
C ASP A 72 14.55 -6.99 -5.82
N TRP A 73 13.54 -6.95 -4.95
CA TRP A 73 13.14 -8.06 -4.09
C TRP A 73 11.63 -8.11 -3.97
N MET A 74 11.07 -9.33 -3.99
CA MET A 74 9.64 -9.55 -3.90
C MET A 74 9.20 -9.71 -2.44
N VAL A 75 8.14 -8.99 -2.09
CA VAL A 75 7.44 -9.11 -0.81
C VAL A 75 6.29 -10.11 -0.97
N SER A 76 6.20 -11.09 -0.06
CA SER A 76 5.05 -12.00 -0.03
C SER A 76 3.79 -11.31 0.47
N GLU A 77 2.62 -11.77 0.02
CA GLU A 77 1.31 -11.26 0.48
C GLU A 77 1.18 -11.33 2.01
N TYR A 78 1.69 -12.40 2.63
CA TYR A 78 1.75 -12.54 4.09
C TYR A 78 2.52 -11.41 4.77
N THR A 79 3.66 -11.01 4.19
CA THR A 79 4.51 -9.92 4.73
C THR A 79 3.82 -8.57 4.56
N VAL A 80 3.15 -8.35 3.42
CA VAL A 80 2.31 -7.17 3.20
C VAL A 80 1.20 -7.11 4.24
N HIS A 81 0.43 -8.19 4.42
CA HIS A 81 -0.65 -8.27 5.40
C HIS A 81 -0.20 -7.97 6.83
N ARG A 82 0.92 -8.57 7.25
CA ARG A 82 1.52 -8.34 8.57
C ARG A 82 1.96 -6.90 8.77
N SER A 83 2.52 -6.27 7.74
CA SER A 83 2.96 -4.86 7.79
C SER A 83 1.76 -3.92 7.86
N LEU A 84 0.68 -4.21 7.13
CA LEU A 84 -0.58 -3.45 7.22
C LEU A 84 -1.19 -3.48 8.62
N LEU A 85 -1.14 -4.64 9.30
CA LEU A 85 -1.54 -4.78 10.71
C LEU A 85 -0.68 -3.92 11.63
N ARG A 86 0.65 -3.98 11.50
CA ARG A 86 1.59 -3.19 12.32
C ARG A 86 1.39 -1.69 12.15
N MET A 87 1.11 -1.24 10.93
CA MET A 87 0.93 0.17 10.58
C MET A 87 -0.51 0.69 10.80
N GLY A 88 -1.47 -0.16 11.19
CA GLY A 88 -2.87 0.23 11.36
C GLY A 88 -3.57 0.62 10.04
N LEU A 89 -3.04 0.20 8.89
CA LEU A 89 -3.56 0.56 7.56
C LEU A 89 -4.70 -0.36 7.07
N ASN A 90 -5.22 -1.21 7.95
CA ASN A 90 -6.37 -2.08 7.67
C ASN A 90 -7.68 -1.29 7.78
N SER A 91 -8.12 -0.65 6.69
CA SER A 91 -9.52 -0.22 6.59
C SER A 91 -10.42 -1.46 6.44
N HIS A 92 -11.37 -1.63 7.35
CA HIS A 92 -12.17 -2.84 7.56
C HIS A 92 -13.26 -3.10 6.48
N ARG A 93 -13.38 -4.39 6.09
CA ARG A 93 -14.59 -5.16 5.74
C ARG A 93 -15.42 -4.75 4.49
N PRO A 94 -15.51 -5.62 3.48
CA PRO A 94 -16.81 -6.04 2.98
C PRO A 94 -17.37 -7.07 3.96
N VAL A 95 -18.26 -6.66 4.87
CA VAL A 95 -19.17 -7.64 5.48
C VAL A 95 -20.05 -8.09 4.33
N ARG A 96 -19.76 -9.28 3.77
CA ARG A 96 -20.71 -9.96 2.89
C ARG A 96 -21.90 -10.38 3.75
N VAL A 97 -22.83 -9.46 3.99
CA VAL A 97 -24.22 -9.88 4.16
C VAL A 97 -24.63 -10.51 2.83
N PRO A 98 -25.23 -11.71 2.82
CA PRO A 98 -25.93 -12.17 1.64
C PRO A 98 -27.07 -11.17 1.42
N ILE A 99 -26.90 -10.23 0.48
CA ILE A 99 -28.06 -9.52 -0.05
C ILE A 99 -28.79 -10.57 -0.87
N LEU A 100 -29.79 -11.16 -0.25
CA LEU A 100 -30.89 -11.82 -0.94
C LEU A 100 -31.43 -10.79 -1.95
N THR A 101 -31.15 -11.06 -3.23
CA THR A 101 -31.75 -10.54 -4.45
C THR A 101 -32.47 -9.19 -4.35
N LEU A 102 -31.92 -8.14 -4.97
CA LEU A 102 -32.74 -7.04 -5.46
C LEU A 102 -32.15 -6.48 -6.77
N SER A 103 -32.73 -6.97 -7.86
CA SER A 103 -32.88 -6.40 -9.21
C SER A 103 -31.77 -5.50 -9.76
N THR A 104 -31.12 -6.04 -10.81
CA THR A 104 -30.49 -5.39 -11.97
C THR A 104 -30.69 -3.88 -12.09
N ASP A 105 -29.63 -3.11 -11.90
CA ASP A 105 -29.53 -1.73 -12.39
C ASP A 105 -29.18 -1.77 -13.89
N GLU A 106 -30.18 -2.09 -14.70
CA GLU A 106 -30.17 -1.94 -16.18
C GLU A 106 -30.91 -0.66 -16.59
N ARG A 107 -30.91 0.36 -15.73
CA ARG A 107 -31.68 1.60 -15.96
C ARG A 107 -30.83 2.85 -16.09
N ALA A 108 -29.58 2.85 -15.62
CA ALA A 108 -28.71 4.03 -15.74
C ALA A 108 -28.06 4.22 -17.13
N ASN A 109 -28.03 3.20 -18.00
CA ASN A 109 -27.39 3.31 -19.32
C ASN A 109 -28.36 3.50 -20.50
N SER A 110 -29.67 3.37 -20.29
CA SER A 110 -30.67 3.65 -21.34
C SER A 110 -30.97 5.15 -21.48
N GLU A 111 -30.82 5.94 -20.41
CA GLU A 111 -31.15 7.36 -20.43
C GLU A 111 -30.05 8.21 -21.06
N HIS A 112 -28.81 7.72 -21.08
CA HIS A 112 -27.67 8.46 -21.66
C HIS A 112 -27.62 8.41 -23.19
N GLN A 113 -28.31 7.45 -23.82
CA GLN A 113 -28.34 7.31 -25.29
C GLN A 113 -29.45 8.14 -25.96
N ASN A 114 -30.48 8.56 -25.22
CA ASN A 114 -31.61 9.31 -25.77
C ASN A 114 -31.27 10.80 -26.06
N TRP A 115 -30.29 11.35 -25.37
CA TRP A 115 -29.90 12.76 -25.55
C TRP A 115 -29.00 13.01 -26.77
N THR A 116 -28.43 11.95 -27.37
CA THR A 116 -27.53 12.08 -28.52
C THR A 116 -28.23 12.02 -29.88
N ASP A 117 -29.50 11.64 -29.96
CA ASP A 117 -30.25 11.49 -31.22
C ASP A 117 -31.26 12.62 -31.51
N ALA A 118 -31.27 13.71 -30.70
CA ALA A 118 -32.24 14.81 -30.84
C ALA A 118 -31.67 16.11 -31.47
N LEU A 119 -30.47 16.06 -32.07
CA LEU A 119 -29.84 17.20 -32.75
C LEU A 119 -29.16 16.82 -34.08
N ASP A 120 -29.75 15.89 -34.83
CA ASP A 120 -29.56 15.72 -36.28
C ASP A 120 -30.91 15.36 -36.93
#